data_AF-A0A938AWS1-F1
#
_entry.id   AF-A0A938AWS1-F1
#
_cell.length_a   1.000
_cell.length_b   1.000
_cell.length_c   1.000
_cell.angle_alpha   90.00
_cell.angle_beta   90.00
_cell.angle_gamma   90.00
#
_symmetry.space_group_name_H-M   'P 1'
#
loop_
_entity.id
_entity.type
_entity.pdbx_description
1 polymer ?
#
loop_
_entity_poly.entity_id
_entity_poly.type
_entity_poly.pdbx_seq_one_letter_code
_entity_poly.pdbx_strand_id
1 'polypeptide(L)'
;MDKLKTNVLYYGDNLEILRKYIPDNSIDLIYLDPPFNSKKDYNILFKENGGVESEAQIKAFTDTWHWTQSAQNTYHDIVTNGSLKVAQLIGALHDAIGQNDVMAYLVMMTARLIELHRVLKSTGSLYLHCDPTASHYLKLVLDQIFGPANFRNEIVWRRTTSHGD
;
A
#
# COMPACT_ATOMS: atom_id res chain seq x y z
N MET A 1 -0.66 -21.97 -21.35
CA MET A 1 -0.65 -20.61 -20.76
C MET A 1 0.22 -19.75 -21.66
N ASP A 2 -0.35 -18.71 -22.25
CA ASP A 2 0.45 -17.73 -22.97
C ASP A 2 1.45 -17.11 -22.01
N LYS A 3 2.72 -17.05 -22.45
CA LYS A 3 3.81 -16.55 -21.64
C LYS A 3 3.58 -15.05 -21.41
N LEU A 4 3.52 -14.63 -20.15
CA LEU A 4 3.47 -13.21 -19.80
C LEU A 4 4.62 -12.47 -20.49
N LYS A 5 4.29 -11.35 -21.14
CA LYS A 5 5.31 -10.47 -21.72
C LYS A 5 6.16 -9.87 -20.60
N THR A 6 7.47 -10.00 -20.70
CA THR A 6 8.43 -9.40 -19.77
C THR A 6 8.81 -7.99 -20.19
N ASN A 7 9.29 -7.17 -19.25
CA ASN A 7 9.73 -5.78 -19.51
C ASN A 7 8.63 -4.89 -20.09
N VAL A 8 7.41 -5.02 -19.56
CA VAL A 8 6.25 -4.22 -19.97
C VAL A 8 5.97 -3.13 -18.93
N LEU A 9 5.78 -1.91 -19.42
CA LEU A 9 5.28 -0.79 -18.61
C LEU A 9 3.78 -0.61 -18.86
N TYR A 10 3.00 -0.58 -17.79
CA TYR A 10 1.58 -0.24 -17.83
C TYR A 10 1.40 1.18 -17.28
N TYR A 11 0.52 1.97 -17.92
CA TYR A 11 0.15 3.31 -17.46
C TYR A 11 -1.33 3.34 -17.10
N GLY A 12 -1.65 3.77 -15.87
CA GLY A 12 -3.01 3.82 -15.33
C GLY A 12 -3.07 3.45 -13.86
N ASP A 13 -4.29 3.30 -13.34
CA ASP A 13 -4.50 2.81 -11.97
C ASP A 13 -4.07 1.35 -11.85
N ASN A 14 -3.22 1.07 -10.86
CA ASN A 14 -2.62 -0.25 -10.68
C ASN A 14 -3.64 -1.33 -10.30
N LEU A 15 -4.73 -1.00 -9.60
CA LEU A 15 -5.78 -1.96 -9.25
C LEU A 15 -6.51 -2.44 -10.50
N GLU A 16 -6.84 -1.50 -11.40
CA GLU A 16 -7.44 -1.86 -12.69
C GLU A 16 -6.50 -2.69 -13.56
N ILE A 17 -5.22 -2.29 -13.61
CA ILE A 17 -4.21 -3.00 -14.40
C ILE A 17 -4.05 -4.44 -13.91
N LEU A 18 -3.91 -4.64 -12.60
CA LEU A 18 -3.80 -5.97 -11.99
C LEU A 18 -4.97 -6.85 -12.38
N ARG A 19 -6.21 -6.33 -12.30
CA ARG A 19 -7.43 -7.07 -12.62
C ARG A 19 -7.59 -7.41 -14.10
N LYS A 20 -7.24 -6.46 -14.99
CA LYS A 20 -7.49 -6.60 -16.43
C LYS A 20 -6.40 -7.39 -17.15
N TYR A 21 -5.15 -7.24 -16.76
CA TYR A 21 -4.02 -7.68 -17.58
C TYR A 21 -3.12 -8.73 -16.94
N ILE A 22 -3.16 -8.90 -15.61
CA ILE A 22 -2.23 -9.78 -14.89
C ILE A 22 -2.95 -11.06 -14.44
N PRO A 23 -2.58 -12.24 -14.97
CA PRO A 23 -3.17 -13.51 -14.59
C PRO A 23 -2.88 -13.91 -13.14
N ASP A 24 -3.74 -14.75 -12.58
CA ASP A 24 -3.54 -15.38 -11.28
C ASP A 24 -2.26 -16.22 -11.26
N ASN A 25 -1.61 -16.31 -10.09
CA ASN A 25 -0.47 -17.21 -9.85
C ASN A 25 0.63 -17.11 -10.93
N SER A 26 0.97 -15.89 -11.34
CA SER A 26 1.79 -15.65 -12.51
C SER A 26 3.07 -14.86 -12.20
N ILE A 27 3.14 -14.19 -11.06
CA ILE A 27 4.26 -13.36 -10.62
C ILE A 27 5.08 -14.08 -9.54
N ASP A 28 6.41 -14.10 -9.72
CA ASP A 28 7.36 -14.70 -8.77
C ASP A 28 7.77 -13.72 -7.65
N LEU A 29 7.86 -12.43 -7.95
CA LEU A 29 8.33 -11.41 -7.02
C LEU A 29 7.57 -10.09 -7.23
N ILE A 30 7.10 -9.51 -6.13
CA ILE A 30 6.47 -8.20 -6.10
C ILE A 30 7.28 -7.29 -5.17
N TYR A 31 7.60 -6.09 -5.65
CA TYR A 31 8.10 -4.99 -4.82
C TYR A 31 7.15 -3.81 -4.95
N LEU A 32 6.80 -3.17 -3.84
CA LEU A 32 5.99 -1.96 -3.82
C LEU A 32 6.52 -0.95 -2.81
N ASP A 33 6.52 0.32 -3.26
CA ASP A 33 6.93 1.49 -2.50
C ASP A 33 5.80 2.55 -2.58
N PRO A 34 4.66 2.29 -1.91
CA PRO A 34 3.53 3.22 -1.94
C PRO A 34 3.86 4.51 -1.19
N PRO A 35 3.27 5.66 -1.58
CA PRO A 35 3.48 6.92 -0.89
C PRO A 35 3.03 6.82 0.57
N PHE A 36 3.90 7.24 1.49
CA PHE A 36 3.69 7.10 2.94
C PHE A 36 2.69 8.12 3.48
N ASN A 37 1.85 7.70 4.42
CA ASN A 37 1.00 8.61 5.21
C ASN A 37 1.74 9.07 6.47
N SER A 38 2.96 9.61 6.31
CA SER A 38 3.84 9.84 7.45
C SER A 38 3.41 11.02 8.33
N LYS A 39 2.56 11.93 7.82
CA LYS A 39 2.21 13.24 8.43
C LYS A 39 3.41 14.06 8.97
N LYS A 40 4.65 13.57 8.84
CA LYS A 40 5.86 14.06 9.51
C LYS A 40 6.96 14.50 8.55
N ASP A 41 6.97 14.11 7.28
CA ASP A 41 8.14 14.34 6.43
C ASP A 41 8.16 15.65 5.62
N TYR A 42 7.22 16.60 5.78
CA TYR A 42 7.21 17.81 4.95
C TYR A 42 7.66 19.12 5.63
N ASN A 43 7.72 19.21 6.96
CA ASN A 43 8.27 20.42 7.60
C ASN A 43 9.81 20.44 7.71
N ILE A 44 10.48 19.29 7.50
CA ILE A 44 11.91 19.15 7.80
C ILE A 44 12.78 19.14 6.53
N LEU A 45 12.23 18.81 5.36
CA LEU A 45 12.98 18.80 4.08
C LEU A 45 12.91 20.10 3.26
N PHE A 46 12.06 21.07 3.65
CA PHE A 46 11.77 22.25 2.81
C PHE A 46 12.06 23.60 3.48
N LYS A 47 12.88 23.61 4.55
CA LYS A 47 13.32 24.87 5.19
C LYS A 47 14.68 25.37 4.72
N GLU A 48 15.39 24.69 3.83
CA GLU A 48 16.68 25.18 3.32
C GLU A 48 16.70 25.37 1.79
N ASN A 49 16.56 26.65 1.44
CA ASN A 49 17.13 27.34 0.28
C ASN A 49 16.59 27.03 -1.14
N GLY A 50 15.41 27.57 -1.44
CA GLY A 50 15.24 28.44 -2.62
C GLY A 50 15.08 27.79 -4.01
N GLY A 51 14.47 26.61 -4.13
CA GLY A 51 14.15 26.00 -5.43
C GLY A 51 12.66 26.07 -5.79
N VAL A 52 12.34 26.57 -6.98
CA VAL A 52 10.96 26.65 -7.50
C VAL A 52 10.37 25.24 -7.66
N GLU A 53 9.24 25.01 -7.02
CA GLU A 53 8.52 23.74 -7.01
C GLU A 53 7.84 23.42 -8.36
N SER A 54 7.72 22.14 -8.71
CA SER A 54 6.84 21.69 -9.79
C SER A 54 5.42 21.48 -9.23
N GLU A 55 4.45 22.26 -9.69
CA GLU A 55 3.04 22.18 -9.25
C GLU A 55 2.45 20.76 -9.32
N ALA A 56 2.91 19.94 -10.27
CA ALA A 56 2.49 18.55 -10.42
C ALA A 56 2.93 17.66 -9.24
N GLN A 57 4.08 17.95 -8.62
CA GLN A 57 4.60 17.21 -7.47
C GLN A 57 3.93 17.66 -6.17
N ILE A 58 3.70 18.97 -6.00
CA ILE A 58 2.98 19.49 -4.82
C ILE A 58 1.57 18.88 -4.73
N LYS A 59 0.87 18.81 -5.87
CA LYS A 59 -0.52 18.36 -5.95
C LYS A 59 -0.70 16.84 -5.79
N ALA A 60 0.27 16.03 -6.23
CA ALA A 60 0.18 14.57 -6.09
C ALA A 60 0.37 14.08 -4.64
N PHE A 61 1.13 14.82 -3.82
CA PHE A 61 1.50 14.43 -2.45
C PHE A 61 0.59 15.01 -1.36
N THR A 62 -0.08 16.13 -1.61
CA THR A 62 -1.04 16.72 -0.66
C THR A 62 -2.42 16.09 -0.72
N ASP A 63 -2.74 15.42 -1.83
CA ASP A 63 -4.10 14.95 -2.13
C ASP A 63 -4.25 13.41 -2.06
N THR A 64 -3.21 12.68 -1.64
CA THR A 64 -3.10 11.25 -1.98
C THR A 64 -4.07 10.35 -1.21
N TRP A 65 -4.45 10.71 0.02
CA TRP A 65 -5.14 9.76 0.91
C TRP A 65 -6.29 10.37 1.72
N HIS A 66 -7.09 11.25 1.14
CA HIS A 66 -8.32 11.70 1.80
C HIS A 66 -9.41 10.61 1.77
N TRP A 67 -10.30 10.62 2.76
CA TRP A 67 -11.51 9.79 2.73
C TRP A 67 -12.48 10.30 1.66
N THR A 68 -12.26 9.87 0.42
CA THR A 68 -13.08 10.22 -0.74
C THR A 68 -14.21 9.21 -0.96
N GLN A 69 -15.12 9.51 -1.89
CA GLN A 69 -16.14 8.54 -2.31
C GLN A 69 -15.52 7.25 -2.85
N SER A 70 -14.33 7.31 -3.48
CA SER A 70 -13.61 6.11 -3.93
C SER A 70 -13.16 5.25 -2.75
N ALA A 71 -12.64 5.86 -1.68
CA ALA A 71 -12.30 5.14 -0.45
C ALA A 71 -13.55 4.53 0.21
N GLN A 72 -14.65 5.29 0.29
CA GLN A 72 -15.92 4.79 0.82
C GLN A 72 -16.46 3.59 0.04
N ASN A 73 -16.44 3.64 -1.29
CA ASN A 73 -16.89 2.55 -2.15
C ASN A 73 -15.99 1.31 -2.01
N THR A 74 -14.67 1.52 -1.94
CA THR A 74 -13.69 0.44 -1.75
C THR A 74 -13.86 -0.22 -0.39
N TYR A 75 -14.10 0.57 0.66
CA TYR A 75 -14.42 0.08 1.98
C TYR A 75 -15.66 -0.80 1.94
N HIS A 76 -16.74 -0.31 1.33
CA HIS A 76 -17.99 -1.07 1.20
C HIS A 76 -17.80 -2.40 0.46
N ASP A 77 -17.03 -2.40 -0.62
CA ASP A 77 -16.71 -3.62 -1.38
C ASP A 77 -15.92 -4.62 -0.52
N ILE A 78 -14.90 -4.16 0.22
CA ILE A 78 -14.09 -5.02 1.10
C ILE A 78 -14.95 -5.65 2.20
N VAL A 79 -15.81 -4.88 2.87
CA VAL A 79 -16.61 -5.40 3.99
C VAL A 79 -17.77 -6.29 3.54
N THR A 80 -18.25 -6.13 2.31
CA THR A 80 -19.41 -6.87 1.78
C THR A 80 -19.00 -8.10 0.97
N ASN A 81 -17.97 -7.97 0.14
CA ASN A 81 -17.57 -8.99 -0.83
C ASN A 81 -16.19 -9.60 -0.54
N GLY A 82 -15.40 -8.99 0.35
CA GLY A 82 -14.08 -9.49 0.72
C GLY A 82 -14.12 -10.76 1.58
N SER A 83 -12.95 -11.36 1.81
CA SER A 83 -12.86 -12.49 2.75
C SER A 83 -13.27 -12.08 4.16
N LEU A 84 -13.93 -12.98 4.89
CA LEU A 84 -14.45 -12.71 6.24
C LEU A 84 -13.40 -12.09 7.17
N LYS A 85 -12.17 -12.62 7.15
CA LYS A 85 -11.07 -12.13 8.00
C LYS A 85 -10.65 -10.71 7.66
N VAL A 86 -10.53 -10.40 6.36
CA VAL A 86 -10.16 -9.05 5.91
C VAL A 86 -11.30 -8.07 6.18
N ALA A 87 -12.54 -8.46 5.89
CA ALA A 87 -13.73 -7.64 6.16
C ALA A 87 -13.85 -7.29 7.65
N GLN A 88 -13.67 -8.27 8.54
CA GLN A 88 -13.70 -8.06 9.99
C GLN A 88 -12.59 -7.12 10.47
N LEU A 89 -11.36 -7.32 10.01
CA LEU A 89 -10.25 -6.44 10.40
C LEU A 89 -10.49 -4.99 9.91
N ILE A 90 -10.87 -4.82 8.65
CA ILE A 90 -11.07 -3.50 8.06
C ILE A 90 -12.26 -2.78 8.68
N GLY A 91 -13.36 -3.50 8.95
CA GLY A 91 -14.49 -2.96 9.71
C GLY A 91 -14.08 -2.54 11.13
N ALA A 92 -13.36 -3.39 11.86
CA ALA A 92 -12.90 -3.07 13.21
C ALA A 92 -11.93 -1.88 13.25
N LEU A 93 -11.02 -1.77 12.27
CA LEU A 93 -10.14 -0.62 12.14
C LEU A 93 -10.93 0.66 11.82
N HIS A 94 -11.87 0.58 10.88
CA HIS A 94 -12.74 1.72 10.56
C HIS A 94 -13.50 2.23 11.79
N ASP A 95 -14.06 1.33 12.58
CA ASP A 95 -14.80 1.69 13.80
C ASP A 95 -13.87 2.25 14.90
N ALA A 96 -12.62 1.77 14.98
CA ALA A 96 -11.67 2.17 16.01
C ALA A 96 -11.01 3.53 15.72
N ILE A 97 -10.61 3.79 14.48
CA ILE A 97 -9.86 5.02 14.12
C ILE A 97 -10.69 6.05 13.35
N GLY A 98 -11.90 5.68 12.90
CA GLY A 98 -12.80 6.55 12.16
C GLY A 98 -12.34 6.85 10.73
N GLN A 99 -13.12 7.68 10.04
CA GLN A 99 -12.84 8.12 8.67
C GLN A 99 -11.77 9.22 8.68
N ASN A 100 -10.54 8.85 8.34
CA ASN A 100 -9.39 9.75 8.28
C ASN A 100 -8.41 9.27 7.20
N ASP A 101 -7.30 10.00 7.02
CA ASP A 101 -6.35 9.70 5.94
C ASP A 101 -5.67 8.33 6.08
N VAL A 102 -5.43 7.90 7.33
CA VAL A 102 -4.87 6.57 7.61
C VAL A 102 -5.87 5.50 7.20
N MET A 103 -7.15 5.67 7.54
CA MET A 103 -8.17 4.72 7.16
C MET A 103 -8.38 4.68 5.64
N ALA A 104 -8.37 5.83 4.97
CA ALA A 104 -8.44 5.91 3.51
C ALA A 104 -7.26 5.18 2.84
N TYR A 105 -6.05 5.42 3.33
CA TYR A 105 -4.85 4.70 2.92
C TYR A 105 -5.00 3.19 3.08
N LEU A 106 -5.43 2.72 4.26
CA LEU A 106 -5.55 1.30 4.56
C LEU A 106 -6.57 0.61 3.66
N VAL A 107 -7.74 1.22 3.45
CA VAL A 107 -8.78 0.69 2.56
C VAL A 107 -8.24 0.56 1.13
N MET A 108 -7.63 1.63 0.62
CA MET A 108 -7.13 1.67 -0.75
C MET A 108 -5.95 0.72 -0.97
N MET A 109 -5.07 0.58 0.02
CA MET A 109 -3.98 -0.38 -0.03
C MET A 109 -4.47 -1.82 0.10
N THR A 110 -5.47 -2.08 0.94
CA THR A 110 -6.03 -3.44 1.12
C THR A 110 -6.57 -4.00 -0.18
N ALA A 111 -7.32 -3.22 -0.97
CA ALA A 111 -7.81 -3.65 -2.27
C ALA A 111 -6.66 -4.08 -3.21
N ARG A 112 -5.55 -3.32 -3.20
CA ARG A 112 -4.36 -3.62 -4.00
C ARG A 112 -3.64 -4.87 -3.49
N LEU A 113 -3.48 -5.01 -2.18
CA LEU A 113 -2.82 -6.18 -1.56
C LEU A 113 -3.59 -7.48 -1.84
N ILE A 114 -4.93 -7.44 -1.90
CA ILE A 114 -5.75 -8.59 -2.30
C ILE A 114 -5.42 -9.02 -3.74
N GLU A 115 -5.37 -8.08 -4.68
CA GLU A 115 -5.02 -8.38 -6.08
C GLU A 115 -3.55 -8.82 -6.23
N LEU A 116 -2.63 -8.23 -5.45
CA LEU A 116 -1.23 -8.64 -5.42
C LEU A 116 -1.09 -10.08 -4.93
N HIS A 117 -1.90 -10.51 -3.95
CA HIS A 117 -1.95 -11.91 -3.53
C HIS A 117 -2.50 -12.83 -4.62
N ARG A 118 -3.55 -12.42 -5.35
CA ARG A 118 -4.11 -13.21 -6.47
C ARG A 118 -3.07 -13.48 -7.56
N VAL A 119 -2.28 -12.47 -7.93
CA VAL A 119 -1.31 -12.61 -9.03
C VAL A 119 -0.01 -13.27 -8.60
N LEU A 120 0.32 -13.27 -7.31
CA LEU A 120 1.54 -13.89 -6.78
C LEU A 120 1.42 -15.42 -6.81
N LYS A 121 2.48 -16.10 -7.25
CA LYS A 121 2.57 -17.56 -7.12
C LYS A 121 2.66 -17.98 -5.67
N SER A 122 2.28 -19.21 -5.36
CA SER A 122 2.44 -19.82 -4.03
C SER A 122 3.91 -19.89 -3.55
N THR A 123 4.87 -19.89 -4.48
CA THR A 123 6.32 -19.83 -4.20
C THR A 123 6.89 -18.40 -4.24
N GLY A 124 6.05 -17.41 -4.55
CA GLY A 124 6.48 -16.04 -4.75
C GLY A 124 6.69 -15.29 -3.44
N SER A 125 7.27 -14.10 -3.55
CA SER A 125 7.49 -13.20 -2.40
C SER A 125 7.02 -11.78 -2.70
N LEU A 126 6.52 -11.10 -1.67
CA LEU A 126 6.13 -9.68 -1.71
C LEU A 126 6.99 -8.90 -0.72
N TYR A 127 7.57 -7.80 -1.20
CA TYR A 127 8.30 -6.82 -0.41
C TYR A 127 7.53 -5.50 -0.42
N LEU A 128 7.05 -5.08 0.75
CA LEU A 128 6.33 -3.82 0.94
C LEU A 128 7.18 -2.86 1.75
N HIS A 129 7.62 -1.77 1.13
CA HIS A 129 8.23 -0.66 1.85
C HIS A 129 7.12 0.15 2.55
N CYS A 130 7.30 0.41 3.85
CA CYS A 130 6.39 1.22 4.65
C CYS A 130 7.16 2.07 5.65
N ASP A 131 6.53 3.15 6.11
CA ASP A 131 7.01 3.95 7.22
C ASP A 131 6.53 3.38 8.57
N PRO A 132 7.11 3.81 9.70
CA PRO A 132 6.66 3.36 11.02
C PRO A 132 5.18 3.65 11.31
N THR A 133 4.61 4.72 10.75
CA THR A 133 3.23 5.15 10.98
C THR A 133 2.21 4.13 10.47
N ALA A 134 2.43 3.58 9.27
CA ALA A 134 1.52 2.63 8.64
C ALA A 134 1.94 1.15 8.84
N SER A 135 3.21 0.89 9.17
CA SER A 135 3.80 -0.46 9.23
C SER A 135 2.94 -1.48 10.00
N HIS A 136 2.50 -1.14 11.22
CA HIS A 136 1.74 -2.04 12.08
C HIS A 136 0.36 -2.38 11.49
N TYR A 137 -0.33 -1.39 10.91
CA TYR A 137 -1.62 -1.61 10.26
C TYR A 137 -1.47 -2.48 9.00
N LEU A 138 -0.48 -2.18 8.16
CA LEU A 138 -0.19 -2.95 6.95
C LEU A 138 0.19 -4.39 7.29
N LYS A 139 0.94 -4.61 8.37
CA LYS A 139 1.26 -5.95 8.86
C LYS A 139 0.01 -6.75 9.21
N LEU A 140 -0.94 -6.15 9.93
CA LEU A 140 -2.21 -6.82 10.27
C LEU A 140 -3.00 -7.17 9.00
N VAL A 141 -3.07 -6.26 8.03
CA VAL A 141 -3.74 -6.49 6.74
C VAL A 141 -3.06 -7.63 5.98
N LEU A 142 -1.74 -7.61 5.86
CA LEU A 142 -0.97 -8.68 5.22
C LEU A 142 -1.18 -10.03 5.89
N ASP A 143 -1.28 -10.08 7.22
CA ASP A 143 -1.56 -11.32 7.94
C ASP A 143 -2.93 -11.89 7.62
N GLN A 144 -3.94 -11.05 7.37
CA GLN A 144 -5.27 -11.54 6.97
C GLN A 144 -5.29 -12.02 5.52
N ILE A 145 -4.49 -11.42 4.64
CA ILE A 145 -4.44 -11.77 3.21
C ILE A 145 -3.56 -12.98 2.95
N PHE A 146 -2.31 -12.96 3.44
CA PHE A 146 -1.29 -13.98 3.17
C PHE A 146 -1.22 -15.05 4.25
N GLY A 147 -1.80 -14.80 5.43
CA GLY A 147 -1.68 -15.67 6.60
C GLY A 147 -0.42 -15.37 7.43
N PRO A 148 -0.51 -15.36 8.77
CA PRO A 148 0.59 -14.94 9.64
C PRO A 148 1.82 -15.84 9.57
N ALA A 149 1.65 -17.13 9.24
CA ALA A 149 2.76 -18.08 9.08
C ALA A 149 3.62 -17.80 7.84
N ASN A 150 3.13 -16.98 6.90
CA ASN A 150 3.86 -16.62 5.69
C ASN A 150 4.67 -15.33 5.85
N PHE A 151 4.58 -14.64 7.00
CA PHE A 151 5.49 -13.56 7.31
C PHE A 151 6.93 -14.10 7.44
N ARG A 152 7.86 -13.49 6.70
CA ARG A 152 9.26 -13.92 6.69
C ARG A 152 10.12 -13.07 7.60
N ASN A 153 10.26 -11.79 7.27
CA ASN A 153 11.13 -10.86 7.98
C ASN A 153 10.64 -9.42 7.80
N GLU A 154 11.10 -8.54 8.67
CA GLU A 154 11.05 -7.09 8.51
C GLU A 154 12.48 -6.58 8.28
N ILE A 155 12.67 -5.78 7.22
CA ILE A 155 13.97 -5.23 6.87
C ILE A 155 13.98 -3.77 7.31
N VAL A 156 14.80 -3.45 8.32
CA VAL A 156 14.94 -2.09 8.83
C VAL A 156 16.13 -1.40 8.15
N TRP A 157 15.88 -0.37 7.35
CA TRP A 157 16.93 0.42 6.71
C TRP A 157 17.36 1.60 7.59
N ARG A 158 18.60 1.56 8.08
CA ARG A 158 19.19 2.67 8.84
C ARG A 158 19.58 3.81 7.90
N ARG A 159 18.91 4.97 8.02
CA ARG A 159 19.15 6.15 7.16
C ARG A 159 20.20 7.14 7.69
N THR A 160 20.60 7.06 8.97
CA THR A 160 21.57 7.98 9.60
C THR A 160 22.65 7.26 10.43
N THR A 161 23.89 7.74 10.34
CA THR A 161 24.99 7.36 11.23
C THR A 161 24.83 8.02 12.60
N SER A 162 25.31 7.36 13.66
CA SER A 162 25.33 7.92 15.02
C SER A 162 26.13 9.22 15.04
N HIS A 163 25.53 10.31 15.52
CA HIS A 163 26.29 11.47 15.96
C HIS A 163 26.94 11.05 17.28
N GLY A 164 28.27 10.91 17.29
CA GLY A 164 29.00 10.71 18.54
C GLY A 164 28.99 12.02 19.32
N ASP A 165 28.70 11.95 20.62
CA ASP A 165 28.85 13.06 21.57
C ASP A 165 30.32 13.51 21.67
#